data_AF-A0AAE3VAK9-F1
#
_entry.id   AF-A0AAE3VAK9-F1
#
_cell.length_a   1.000
_cell.length_b   1.000
_cell.length_c   1.000
_cell.angle_alpha   90.00
_cell.angle_beta   90.00
_cell.angle_gamma   90.00
#
_symmetry.space_group_name_H-M   'P 1'
#
loop_
_entity.id
_entity.type
_entity.pdbx_description
1 polymer ?
#
loop_
_entity_poly.entity_id
_entity_poly.type
_entity_poly.pdbx_seq_one_letter_code
_entity_poly.pdbx_strand_id
1 'polypeptide(L)'
;MKPLFDLHTHTIASGHAYSTIQENIQYAYELGLRAYGFSDHGPAIEGGPSELYFQHFRVLPREYRGMKVCCGIEANICDFEGRLDIGEKTMSRVDYIIASLHSWCLKPGDVGQNMRAYLGAMKNPCVKIIGHPDDSAYPLDYEELVKQALRHGVALELNESSLDPASVRTGVRENLLTMLSFCERFGCPVLCGTDAHHCSYIGNFARSIELMETARFPEELVLNLRMEGLEQVLNQK
;
A
#
# COMPACT_ATOMS: atom_id res chain seq x y z
N MET A 1 19.33 4.42 -3.29
CA MET A 1 18.45 3.98 -2.18
C MET A 1 18.36 2.45 -2.14
N LYS A 2 18.37 1.79 -0.96
CA LYS A 2 18.18 0.31 -0.83
C LYS A 2 16.99 0.00 0.09
N PRO A 3 15.80 -0.29 -0.47
CA PRO A 3 14.63 -0.73 0.29
C PRO A 3 14.90 -2.03 1.07
N LEU A 4 14.40 -2.08 2.31
CA LEU A 4 14.55 -3.21 3.23
C LEU A 4 13.30 -4.07 3.31
N PHE A 5 12.16 -3.57 2.83
CA PHE A 5 10.90 -4.29 2.87
C PHE A 5 9.95 -3.87 1.76
N ASP A 6 8.99 -4.74 1.49
CA ASP A 6 7.90 -4.58 0.54
C ASP A 6 6.60 -5.08 1.20
N LEU A 7 5.57 -4.24 1.27
CA LEU A 7 4.32 -4.53 1.97
C LEU A 7 3.10 -4.57 1.04
N HIS A 8 3.24 -4.16 -0.22
CA HIS A 8 2.14 -4.20 -1.17
C HIS A 8 2.41 -5.31 -2.17
N THR A 9 1.97 -6.53 -1.85
CA THR A 9 2.15 -7.70 -2.72
C THR A 9 0.93 -8.62 -2.65
N HIS A 10 0.62 -9.26 -3.77
CA HIS A 10 -0.56 -10.10 -3.94
C HIS A 10 -0.18 -11.55 -4.15
N THR A 11 -1.12 -12.42 -3.80
CA THR A 11 -1.01 -13.87 -3.94
C THR A 11 -2.16 -14.40 -4.78
N ILE A 12 -2.12 -15.70 -5.10
CA ILE A 12 -3.23 -16.39 -5.76
C ILE A 12 -4.61 -16.18 -5.09
N ALA A 13 -4.65 -15.76 -3.82
CA ALA A 13 -5.90 -15.44 -3.13
C ALA A 13 -6.63 -14.23 -3.72
N SER A 14 -5.91 -13.28 -4.36
CA SER A 14 -6.50 -12.10 -5.01
C SER A 14 -7.24 -12.41 -6.33
N GLY A 15 -7.17 -13.65 -6.84
CA GLY A 15 -7.86 -14.08 -8.06
C GLY A 15 -7.21 -13.66 -9.38
N HIS A 16 -6.32 -12.67 -9.37
CA HIS A 16 -5.58 -12.19 -10.53
C HIS A 16 -4.08 -11.97 -10.26
N ALA A 17 -3.56 -12.61 -9.21
CA ALA A 17 -2.13 -12.78 -8.94
C ALA A 17 -1.77 -14.27 -9.00
N TYR A 18 -0.49 -14.57 -9.23
CA TYR A 18 -0.06 -15.87 -9.77
C TYR A 18 1.01 -16.57 -8.93
N SER A 19 1.27 -16.10 -7.72
CA SER A 19 2.22 -16.70 -6.79
C SER A 19 1.58 -16.96 -5.42
N THR A 20 2.00 -18.03 -4.76
CA THR A 20 1.54 -18.41 -3.43
C THR A 20 2.25 -17.58 -2.35
N ILE A 21 1.70 -17.58 -1.13
CA ILE A 21 2.38 -16.98 0.04
C ILE A 21 3.80 -17.53 0.20
N GLN A 22 3.99 -18.85 0.04
CA GLN A 22 5.29 -19.48 0.23
C GLN A 22 6.30 -19.09 -0.86
N GLU A 23 5.87 -19.01 -2.12
CA GLU A 23 6.72 -18.54 -3.22
C GLU A 23 7.14 -17.08 -3.02
N ASN A 24 6.20 -16.21 -2.63
CA ASN A 24 6.51 -14.82 -2.35
C ASN A 24 7.47 -14.65 -1.18
N ILE A 25 7.26 -15.37 -0.06
CA ILE A 25 8.16 -15.36 1.11
C ILE A 25 9.57 -15.81 0.70
N GLN A 26 9.68 -16.89 -0.07
CA GLN A 26 10.97 -17.40 -0.51
C GLN A 26 11.69 -16.39 -1.41
N TYR A 27 10.99 -15.83 -2.40
CA TYR A 27 11.56 -14.88 -3.34
C TYR A 27 12.02 -13.58 -2.64
N ALA A 28 11.20 -13.04 -1.74
CA ALA A 28 11.55 -11.88 -0.92
C ALA A 28 12.83 -12.11 -0.08
N TYR A 29 12.97 -13.31 0.50
CA TYR A 29 14.18 -13.68 1.25
C TYR A 29 15.41 -13.79 0.34
N GLU A 30 15.27 -14.38 -0.85
CA GLU A 30 16.36 -14.51 -1.83
C GLU A 30 16.86 -13.16 -2.34
N LEU A 31 16.00 -12.15 -2.40
CA LEU A 31 16.37 -10.75 -2.68
C LEU A 31 17.08 -10.05 -1.50
N GLY A 32 17.08 -10.67 -0.32
CA GLY A 32 17.68 -10.12 0.89
C GLY A 32 16.84 -9.02 1.57
N LEU A 33 15.52 -9.03 1.38
CA LEU A 33 14.63 -8.18 2.16
C LEU A 33 14.71 -8.57 3.66
N ARG A 34 14.58 -7.57 4.52
CA ARG A 34 14.56 -7.72 5.99
C ARG A 34 13.15 -7.93 6.52
N ALA A 35 12.15 -7.42 5.81
CA ALA A 35 10.76 -7.77 6.02
C ALA A 35 10.00 -7.90 4.70
N TYR A 36 8.95 -8.70 4.72
CA TYR A 36 8.05 -8.94 3.61
C TYR A 36 6.61 -8.89 4.12
N GLY A 37 5.70 -8.32 3.32
CA GLY A 37 4.27 -8.31 3.59
C GLY A 37 3.46 -8.68 2.35
N PHE A 38 2.42 -9.48 2.56
CA PHE A 38 1.35 -9.69 1.58
C PHE A 38 0.10 -8.92 2.02
N SER A 39 -0.62 -8.42 1.04
CA SER A 39 -1.76 -7.52 1.19
C SER A 39 -2.79 -7.82 0.11
N ASP A 40 -3.24 -9.08 0.02
CA ASP A 40 -4.28 -9.47 -0.92
C ASP A 40 -5.51 -8.56 -0.82
N HIS A 41 -6.21 -8.38 -1.94
CA HIS A 41 -7.40 -7.52 -2.01
C HIS A 41 -8.50 -8.00 -1.06
N GLY A 42 -9.25 -7.05 -0.52
CA GLY A 42 -10.45 -7.35 0.24
C GLY A 42 -11.59 -7.97 -0.60
N PRO A 43 -12.67 -8.45 0.07
CA PRO A 43 -13.75 -9.23 -0.54
C PRO A 43 -14.55 -8.54 -1.65
N ALA A 44 -14.48 -7.22 -1.79
CA ALA A 44 -15.25 -6.49 -2.81
C ALA A 44 -14.69 -6.64 -4.24
N ILE A 45 -13.45 -7.11 -4.40
CA ILE A 45 -12.89 -7.43 -5.71
C ILE A 45 -13.42 -8.78 -6.20
N GLU A 46 -13.85 -8.84 -7.45
CA GLU A 46 -14.30 -10.08 -8.07
C GLU A 46 -13.14 -11.10 -8.12
N GLY A 47 -13.37 -12.30 -7.58
CA GLY A 47 -12.33 -13.32 -7.44
C GLY A 47 -11.44 -13.18 -6.19
N GLY A 48 -11.61 -12.10 -5.41
CA GLY A 48 -10.93 -11.91 -4.14
C GLY A 48 -11.37 -12.89 -3.05
N PRO A 49 -10.57 -13.04 -1.97
CA PRO A 49 -10.86 -13.97 -0.90
C PRO A 49 -11.91 -13.40 0.07
N SER A 50 -12.67 -14.29 0.72
CA SER A 50 -13.56 -13.89 1.82
C SER A 50 -12.78 -13.40 3.04
N GLU A 51 -13.44 -12.65 3.94
CA GLU A 51 -12.84 -12.22 5.22
C GLU A 51 -12.23 -13.36 6.06
N LEU A 52 -12.72 -14.60 5.92
CA LEU A 52 -12.21 -15.76 6.64
C LEU A 52 -10.73 -16.03 6.33
N TYR A 53 -10.26 -15.73 5.12
CA TYR A 53 -8.87 -15.85 4.70
C TYR A 53 -7.96 -15.03 5.62
N PHE A 54 -8.26 -13.74 5.77
CA PHE A 54 -7.50 -12.79 6.59
C PHE A 54 -7.61 -13.11 8.10
N GLN A 55 -8.77 -13.55 8.55
CA GLN A 55 -8.98 -13.92 9.96
C GLN A 55 -8.14 -15.14 10.38
N HIS A 56 -7.66 -15.95 9.43
CA HIS A 56 -6.86 -17.14 9.66
C HIS A 56 -5.35 -16.93 9.64
N PHE A 57 -4.84 -15.70 9.43
CA PHE A 57 -3.41 -15.41 9.38
C PHE A 57 -2.59 -15.83 10.61
N ARG A 58 -3.23 -16.18 11.73
CA ARG A 58 -2.58 -16.78 12.91
C ARG A 58 -1.78 -18.07 12.61
N VAL A 59 -2.09 -18.77 11.51
CA VAL A 59 -1.41 -20.03 11.15
C VAL A 59 -0.15 -19.79 10.30
N LEU A 60 0.05 -18.57 9.80
CA LEU A 60 1.15 -18.23 8.92
C LEU A 60 2.42 -17.91 9.73
N PRO A 61 3.61 -18.20 9.17
CA PRO A 61 4.86 -17.85 9.82
C PRO A 61 4.98 -16.32 9.94
N ARG A 62 5.55 -15.88 11.07
CA ARG A 62 5.83 -14.46 11.34
C ARG A 62 7.29 -14.08 11.06
N GLU A 63 8.09 -15.11 10.77
CA GLU A 63 9.49 -15.00 10.39
C GLU A 63 9.82 -16.15 9.43
N TYR A 64 10.67 -15.87 8.45
CA TYR A 64 11.26 -16.86 7.55
C TYR A 64 12.77 -16.62 7.48
N ARG A 65 13.56 -17.51 8.10
CA ARG A 65 15.03 -17.45 8.11
C ARG A 65 15.58 -16.06 8.54
N GLY A 66 14.99 -15.44 9.56
CA GLY A 66 15.36 -14.11 10.04
C GLY A 66 14.74 -12.92 9.29
N MET A 67 14.03 -13.14 8.17
CA MET A 67 13.21 -12.11 7.53
C MET A 67 11.83 -12.05 8.21
N LYS A 68 11.39 -10.86 8.61
CA LYS A 68 10.06 -10.68 9.22
C LYS A 68 8.96 -10.85 8.17
N VAL A 69 7.88 -11.54 8.52
CA VAL A 69 6.71 -11.73 7.65
C VAL A 69 5.51 -11.03 8.26
N CYS A 70 4.94 -10.08 7.53
CA CYS A 70 3.79 -9.26 7.93
C CYS A 70 2.56 -9.70 7.15
N CYS A 71 1.42 -9.80 7.82
CA CYS A 71 0.17 -10.27 7.21
C CYS A 71 -0.82 -9.11 7.13
N GLY A 72 -0.88 -8.45 5.97
CA GLY A 72 -1.73 -7.29 5.72
C GLY A 72 -2.91 -7.59 4.81
N ILE A 73 -3.60 -6.53 4.43
CA ILE A 73 -4.71 -6.54 3.47
C ILE A 73 -4.69 -5.21 2.71
N GLU A 74 -4.97 -5.27 1.41
CA GLU A 74 -5.38 -4.10 0.66
C GLU A 74 -6.92 -4.03 0.66
N ALA A 75 -7.46 -3.27 1.61
CA ALA A 75 -8.90 -3.10 1.77
C ALA A 75 -9.44 -2.09 0.75
N ASN A 76 -10.60 -2.40 0.19
CA ASN A 76 -11.25 -1.56 -0.80
C ASN A 76 -12.07 -0.47 -0.10
N ILE A 77 -11.89 0.78 -0.52
CA ILE A 77 -12.81 1.86 -0.14
C ILE A 77 -14.07 1.75 -1.01
N CYS A 78 -15.22 1.49 -0.38
CA CYS A 78 -16.47 1.13 -1.05
C CYS A 78 -17.43 2.30 -1.27
N ASP A 79 -17.22 3.44 -0.61
CA ASP A 79 -18.05 4.63 -0.75
C ASP A 79 -17.27 5.91 -0.45
N PHE A 80 -17.88 7.05 -0.76
CA PHE A 80 -17.29 8.36 -0.53
C PHE A 80 -17.23 8.78 0.95
N GLU A 81 -17.71 7.94 1.87
CA GLU A 81 -17.57 8.16 3.32
C GLU A 81 -16.40 7.36 3.92
N GLY A 82 -15.68 6.59 3.09
CA GLY A 82 -14.47 5.86 3.46
C GLY A 82 -14.73 4.52 4.11
N ARG A 83 -15.91 3.91 3.92
CA ARG A 83 -16.19 2.57 4.41
C ARG A 83 -15.35 1.53 3.67
N LEU A 84 -14.71 0.65 4.43
CA LEU A 84 -13.93 -0.46 3.89
C LEU A 84 -14.79 -1.72 3.68
N ASP A 85 -14.32 -2.64 2.84
CA ASP A 85 -14.97 -3.91 2.52
C ASP A 85 -14.73 -5.05 3.53
N ILE A 86 -14.25 -4.70 4.72
CA ILE A 86 -13.97 -5.65 5.81
C ILE A 86 -14.58 -5.16 7.13
N GLY A 87 -14.85 -6.09 8.05
CA GLY A 87 -15.35 -5.78 9.38
C GLY A 87 -14.24 -5.62 10.44
N GLU A 88 -14.60 -5.06 11.59
CA GLU A 88 -13.68 -4.82 12.73
C GLU A 88 -12.93 -6.08 13.17
N LYS A 89 -13.59 -7.25 13.12
CA LYS A 89 -12.97 -8.54 13.47
C LYS A 89 -11.79 -8.87 12.55
N THR A 90 -11.87 -8.53 11.26
CA THR A 90 -10.80 -8.75 10.30
C THR A 90 -9.70 -7.71 10.48
N MET A 91 -10.09 -6.44 10.66
CA MET A 91 -9.15 -5.33 10.93
C MET A 91 -8.28 -5.62 12.16
N SER A 92 -8.83 -6.22 13.22
CA SER A 92 -8.09 -6.56 14.44
C SER A 92 -7.15 -7.76 14.29
N ARG A 93 -7.14 -8.45 13.14
CA ARG A 93 -6.37 -9.69 12.91
C ARG A 93 -5.20 -9.50 11.97
N VAL A 94 -5.23 -8.45 11.15
CA VAL A 94 -4.15 -8.08 10.23
C VAL A 94 -3.12 -7.18 10.92
N ASP A 95 -1.91 -7.17 10.39
CA ASP A 95 -0.82 -6.35 10.91
C ASP A 95 -0.86 -4.92 10.35
N TYR A 96 -1.44 -4.71 9.18
CA TYR A 96 -1.62 -3.41 8.56
C TYR A 96 -2.72 -3.47 7.53
N ILE A 97 -3.32 -2.32 7.23
CA ILE A 97 -4.28 -2.14 6.13
C ILE A 97 -3.74 -1.08 5.19
N ILE A 98 -3.67 -1.43 3.91
CA ILE A 98 -3.59 -0.49 2.79
C ILE A 98 -5.04 -0.19 2.40
N ALA A 99 -5.45 1.07 2.37
CA ALA A 99 -6.77 1.47 1.91
C ALA A 99 -6.67 2.11 0.52
N SER A 100 -7.40 1.55 -0.44
CA SER A 100 -7.24 1.89 -1.87
C SER A 100 -8.58 2.12 -2.57
N LEU A 101 -8.58 2.99 -3.58
CA LEU A 101 -9.72 3.16 -4.50
C LEU A 101 -9.55 2.28 -5.73
N HIS A 102 -10.53 1.40 -5.95
CA HIS A 102 -10.59 0.53 -7.14
C HIS A 102 -11.86 0.79 -7.91
N SER A 103 -11.74 0.96 -9.23
CA SER A 103 -12.88 1.29 -10.12
C SER A 103 -13.93 0.19 -10.24
N TRP A 104 -13.60 -1.02 -9.80
CA TRP A 104 -14.53 -2.14 -9.62
C TRP A 104 -15.40 -2.00 -8.36
N CYS A 105 -14.89 -1.35 -7.31
CA CYS A 105 -15.56 -1.20 -6.01
C CYS A 105 -16.27 0.14 -5.85
N LEU A 106 -15.66 1.22 -6.34
CA LEU A 106 -16.20 2.58 -6.29
C LEU A 106 -15.82 3.28 -7.59
N LYS A 107 -16.80 3.85 -8.31
CA LYS A 107 -16.50 4.60 -9.53
C LYS A 107 -15.81 5.92 -9.21
N PRO A 108 -14.91 6.42 -10.08
CA PRO A 108 -14.26 7.69 -9.86
C PRO A 108 -15.26 8.84 -9.68
N GLY A 109 -15.06 9.62 -8.62
CA GLY A 109 -15.83 10.82 -8.31
C GLY A 109 -15.08 12.10 -8.64
N ASP A 110 -15.66 13.23 -8.26
CA ASP A 110 -14.96 14.52 -8.25
C ASP A 110 -13.89 14.58 -7.13
N VAL A 111 -13.06 15.64 -7.15
CA VAL A 111 -12.01 15.86 -6.14
C VAL A 111 -12.57 15.78 -4.71
N GLY A 112 -13.72 16.40 -4.44
CA GLY A 112 -14.32 16.41 -3.11
C GLY A 112 -14.78 15.02 -2.67
N GLN A 113 -15.37 14.24 -3.58
CA GLN A 113 -15.82 12.87 -3.35
C GLN A 113 -14.64 11.93 -3.07
N ASN A 114 -13.61 11.95 -3.92
CA ASN A 114 -12.43 11.09 -3.76
C ASN A 114 -11.66 11.43 -2.47
N MET A 115 -11.54 12.73 -2.16
CA MET A 115 -10.95 13.18 -0.90
C MET A 115 -11.75 12.66 0.29
N ARG A 116 -13.09 12.81 0.33
CA ARG A 116 -13.88 12.28 1.46
C ARG A 116 -13.72 10.76 1.63
N ALA A 117 -13.58 10.01 0.54
CA ALA A 117 -13.34 8.57 0.59
C ALA A 117 -12.03 8.24 1.31
N TYR A 118 -10.91 8.84 0.89
CA TYR A 118 -9.60 8.63 1.54
C TYR A 118 -9.58 9.14 2.98
N LEU A 119 -10.10 10.34 3.23
CA LEU A 119 -10.13 10.92 4.57
C LEU A 119 -11.03 10.14 5.53
N GLY A 120 -12.12 9.57 5.04
CA GLY A 120 -12.97 8.65 5.80
C GLY A 120 -12.22 7.39 6.21
N ALA A 121 -11.48 6.78 5.26
CA ALA A 121 -10.67 5.59 5.53
C ALA A 121 -9.54 5.88 6.55
N MET A 122 -8.85 7.01 6.42
CA MET A 122 -7.77 7.42 7.35
C MET A 122 -8.22 7.60 8.81
N LYS A 123 -9.52 7.79 9.07
CA LYS A 123 -10.05 7.85 10.44
C LYS A 123 -9.96 6.51 11.17
N ASN A 124 -9.86 5.41 10.43
CA ASN A 124 -9.70 4.09 11.01
C ASN A 124 -8.24 3.88 11.45
N PRO A 125 -7.96 3.66 12.76
CA PRO A 125 -6.59 3.54 13.25
C PRO A 125 -5.86 2.30 12.72
N CYS A 126 -6.55 1.32 12.15
CA CYS A 126 -5.95 0.15 11.52
C CYS A 126 -5.47 0.42 10.08
N VAL A 127 -5.92 1.51 9.44
CA VAL A 127 -5.39 1.97 8.15
C VAL A 127 -4.04 2.61 8.39
N LYS A 128 -3.00 2.07 7.73
CA LYS A 128 -1.61 2.50 7.89
C LYS A 128 -1.03 3.10 6.62
N ILE A 129 -1.61 2.75 5.48
CA ILE A 129 -1.13 3.15 4.16
C ILE A 129 -2.34 3.51 3.31
N ILE A 130 -2.26 4.62 2.56
CA ILE A 130 -3.12 4.83 1.40
C ILE A 130 -2.42 4.28 0.18
N GLY A 131 -3.04 3.28 -0.46
CA GLY A 131 -2.50 2.63 -1.66
C GLY A 131 -2.69 3.50 -2.90
N HIS A 132 -1.65 3.54 -3.74
CA HIS A 132 -1.62 4.19 -5.07
C HIS A 132 -2.56 5.41 -5.26
N PRO A 133 -2.45 6.49 -4.45
CA PRO A 133 -3.26 7.69 -4.64
C PRO A 133 -2.72 8.54 -5.81
N ASP A 134 -2.49 7.93 -6.99
CA ASP A 134 -1.74 8.51 -8.10
C ASP A 134 -2.46 8.53 -9.45
N ASP A 135 -3.62 7.85 -9.57
CA ASP A 135 -4.37 7.81 -10.82
C ASP A 135 -5.22 9.08 -11.03
N SER A 136 -5.02 9.77 -12.15
CA SER A 136 -5.78 10.96 -12.53
C SER A 136 -7.27 10.68 -12.78
N ALA A 137 -7.66 9.40 -12.91
CA ALA A 137 -9.07 9.02 -12.89
C ALA A 137 -9.73 9.43 -11.56
N TYR A 138 -9.00 9.38 -10.44
CA TYR A 138 -9.42 9.85 -9.12
C TYR A 138 -8.67 11.14 -8.77
N PRO A 139 -9.07 12.31 -9.29
CA PRO A 139 -8.36 13.54 -8.99
C PRO A 139 -8.43 13.87 -7.49
N LEU A 140 -7.32 14.37 -6.94
CA LEU A 140 -7.14 14.66 -5.51
C LEU A 140 -6.56 16.07 -5.29
N ASP A 141 -6.82 16.61 -4.11
CA ASP A 141 -6.06 17.72 -3.55
C ASP A 141 -4.87 17.14 -2.76
N TYR A 142 -3.70 17.09 -3.39
CA TYR A 142 -2.50 16.50 -2.77
C TYR A 142 -1.99 17.28 -1.56
N GLU A 143 -2.21 18.60 -1.49
CA GLU A 143 -1.79 19.37 -0.31
C GLU A 143 -2.60 18.93 0.91
N GLU A 144 -3.92 18.83 0.75
CA GLU A 144 -4.81 18.40 1.83
C GLU A 144 -4.66 16.91 2.14
N LEU A 145 -4.46 16.05 1.14
CA LEU A 145 -4.20 14.62 1.34
C LEU A 145 -2.99 14.39 2.24
N VAL A 146 -1.88 15.06 1.96
CA VAL A 146 -0.63 14.96 2.74
C VAL A 146 -0.81 15.45 4.18
N LYS A 147 -1.51 16.57 4.37
CA LYS A 147 -1.82 17.09 5.72
C LYS A 147 -2.64 16.11 6.54
N GLN A 148 -3.62 15.46 5.94
CA GLN A 148 -4.46 14.49 6.64
C GLN A 148 -3.72 13.17 6.89
N ALA A 149 -2.90 12.71 5.95
CA ALA A 149 -2.04 11.54 6.13
C ALA A 149 -1.13 11.72 7.37
N LEU A 150 -0.46 12.88 7.48
CA LEU A 150 0.31 13.27 8.66
C LEU A 150 -0.52 13.29 9.94
N ARG A 151 -1.69 13.93 9.91
CA ARG A 151 -2.58 14.05 11.08
C ARG A 151 -3.02 12.69 11.62
N HIS A 152 -3.28 11.75 10.72
CA HIS A 152 -3.76 10.41 11.06
C HIS A 152 -2.66 9.38 11.26
N GLY A 153 -1.39 9.74 11.01
CA GLY A 153 -0.26 8.81 11.10
C GLY A 153 -0.33 7.71 10.03
N VAL A 154 -0.76 8.07 8.82
CA VAL A 154 -0.92 7.18 7.66
C VAL A 154 0.16 7.52 6.63
N ALA A 155 0.84 6.51 6.09
CA ALA A 155 1.81 6.69 5.02
C ALA A 155 1.12 6.79 3.65
N LEU A 156 1.72 7.54 2.73
CA LEU A 156 1.28 7.59 1.33
C LEU A 156 2.19 6.72 0.46
N GLU A 157 1.56 5.90 -0.39
CA GLU A 157 2.30 4.96 -1.22
C GLU A 157 2.85 5.60 -2.51
N LEU A 158 4.10 5.28 -2.84
CA LEU A 158 4.64 5.33 -4.20
C LEU A 158 4.56 3.92 -4.77
N ASN A 159 3.64 3.71 -5.70
CA ASN A 159 3.34 2.39 -6.21
C ASN A 159 4.14 2.11 -7.49
N GLU A 160 4.96 1.06 -7.47
CA GLU A 160 5.85 0.72 -8.58
C GLU A 160 5.08 0.28 -9.84
N SER A 161 3.99 -0.49 -9.66
CA SER A 161 3.14 -0.96 -10.75
C SER A 161 2.47 0.20 -11.48
N SER A 162 2.10 1.26 -10.74
CA SER A 162 1.50 2.48 -11.30
C SER A 162 2.44 3.20 -12.26
N LEU A 163 3.74 3.19 -11.96
CA LEU A 163 4.78 3.82 -12.77
C LEU A 163 5.17 2.99 -14.01
N ASP A 164 4.66 1.77 -14.15
CA ASP A 164 4.89 0.98 -15.35
C ASP A 164 4.25 1.66 -16.58
N PRO A 165 4.98 1.86 -17.70
CA PRO A 165 4.40 2.41 -18.93
C PRO A 165 3.23 1.60 -19.50
N ALA A 166 3.10 0.32 -19.13
CA ALA A 166 1.98 -0.54 -19.49
C ALA A 166 0.78 -0.43 -18.53
N SER A 167 0.89 0.35 -17.45
CA SER A 167 -0.20 0.61 -16.52
C SER A 167 -1.36 1.32 -17.22
N VAL A 168 -2.58 1.02 -16.76
CA VAL A 168 -3.81 1.67 -17.22
C VAL A 168 -4.08 3.00 -16.49
N ARG A 169 -3.38 3.26 -15.38
CA ARG A 169 -3.49 4.51 -14.60
C ARG A 169 -2.88 5.67 -15.39
N THR A 170 -3.45 6.85 -15.23
CA THR A 170 -3.07 8.03 -16.04
C THR A 170 -2.50 9.16 -15.19
N GLY A 171 -1.52 9.89 -15.72
CA GLY A 171 -0.89 11.02 -15.02
C GLY A 171 -0.14 10.67 -13.74
N VAL A 172 0.19 9.39 -13.54
CA VAL A 172 0.82 8.86 -12.32
C VAL A 172 2.10 9.62 -11.96
N ARG A 173 2.98 9.84 -12.94
CA ARG A 173 4.28 10.50 -12.68
C ARG A 173 4.10 11.93 -12.18
N GLU A 174 3.25 12.70 -12.83
CA GLU A 174 2.97 14.11 -12.47
C GLU A 174 2.30 14.22 -11.10
N ASN A 175 1.36 13.32 -10.82
CA ASN A 175 0.65 13.22 -9.55
C ASN A 175 1.58 12.88 -8.40
N LEU A 176 2.42 11.84 -8.56
CA LEU A 176 3.39 11.46 -7.55
C LEU A 176 4.44 12.55 -7.31
N LEU A 177 4.91 13.26 -8.34
CA LEU A 177 5.83 14.40 -8.16
C LEU A 177 5.16 15.53 -7.35
N THR A 178 3.87 15.79 -7.61
CA THR A 178 3.09 16.78 -6.85
C THR A 178 2.94 16.35 -5.39
N MET A 179 2.57 15.09 -5.14
CA MET A 179 2.47 14.51 -3.81
C MET A 179 3.82 14.58 -3.07
N LEU A 180 4.92 14.17 -3.71
CA LEU A 180 6.26 14.21 -3.13
C LEU A 180 6.68 15.62 -2.72
N SER A 181 6.38 16.63 -3.53
CA SER A 181 6.67 18.04 -3.20
C SER A 181 5.95 18.48 -1.91
N PHE A 182 4.69 18.08 -1.72
CA PHE A 182 3.96 18.36 -0.48
C PHE A 182 4.46 17.51 0.70
N CYS A 183 4.78 16.23 0.46
CA CYS A 183 5.37 15.37 1.48
C CYS A 183 6.68 15.95 2.03
N GLU A 184 7.56 16.41 1.15
CA GLU A 184 8.82 17.07 1.52
C GLU A 184 8.53 18.34 2.33
N ARG A 185 7.62 19.18 1.84
CA ARG A 185 7.26 20.46 2.50
C ARG A 185 6.72 20.28 3.92
N PHE A 186 5.94 19.23 4.18
CA PHE A 186 5.30 19.00 5.48
C PHE A 186 6.00 17.93 6.34
N GLY A 187 7.03 17.26 5.82
CA GLY A 187 7.68 16.14 6.50
C GLY A 187 6.82 14.87 6.58
N CYS A 188 5.94 14.65 5.60
CA CYS A 188 5.13 13.43 5.53
C CYS A 188 5.96 12.27 5.00
N PRO A 189 6.02 11.13 5.73
CA PRO A 189 6.69 9.96 5.23
C PRO A 189 5.93 9.33 4.06
N VAL A 190 6.69 8.67 3.18
CA VAL A 190 6.16 7.87 2.07
C VAL A 190 6.71 6.45 2.15
N LEU A 191 6.02 5.52 1.49
CA LEU A 191 6.40 4.11 1.41
C LEU A 191 6.31 3.65 -0.04
N CYS A 192 7.30 2.91 -0.52
CA CYS A 192 7.25 2.23 -1.81
C CYS A 192 6.58 0.87 -1.65
N GLY A 193 5.62 0.57 -2.52
CA GLY A 193 4.96 -0.73 -2.66
C GLY A 193 5.11 -1.24 -4.09
N THR A 194 5.47 -2.52 -4.27
CA THR A 194 5.62 -3.03 -5.64
C THR A 194 4.30 -3.31 -6.32
N ASP A 195 3.26 -3.60 -5.53
CA ASP A 195 1.96 -4.07 -6.02
C ASP A 195 2.15 -5.36 -6.86
N ALA A 196 3.06 -6.21 -6.39
CA ALA A 196 3.50 -7.39 -7.11
C ALA A 196 2.41 -8.45 -7.18
N HIS A 197 1.92 -8.70 -8.38
CA HIS A 197 0.97 -9.79 -8.69
C HIS A 197 1.65 -11.11 -9.08
N HIS A 198 2.99 -11.13 -9.10
CA HIS A 198 3.80 -12.32 -9.26
C HIS A 198 5.13 -12.11 -8.52
N CYS A 199 5.68 -13.17 -7.93
CA CYS A 199 6.85 -13.06 -7.05
C CYS A 199 8.04 -12.35 -7.70
N SER A 200 8.23 -12.50 -9.02
CA SER A 200 9.31 -11.87 -9.78
C SER A 200 9.36 -10.33 -9.74
N TYR A 201 8.29 -9.66 -9.29
CA TYR A 201 8.23 -8.21 -9.16
C TYR A 201 8.50 -7.71 -7.74
N ILE A 202 8.48 -8.59 -6.74
CA ILE A 202 8.68 -8.22 -5.34
C ILE A 202 10.02 -7.54 -5.15
N GLY A 203 10.05 -6.46 -4.35
CA GLY A 203 11.26 -5.72 -4.02
C GLY A 203 11.91 -4.95 -5.19
N ASN A 204 11.36 -5.01 -6.40
CA ASN A 204 11.84 -4.22 -7.52
C ASN A 204 11.21 -2.82 -7.49
N PHE A 205 11.93 -1.84 -6.95
CA PHE A 205 11.45 -0.46 -6.81
C PHE A 205 12.14 0.51 -7.78
N ALA A 206 12.60 0.03 -8.94
CA ALA A 206 13.48 0.80 -9.81
C ALA A 206 12.88 2.16 -10.23
N ARG A 207 11.59 2.19 -10.62
CA ARG A 207 10.92 3.41 -11.08
C ARG A 207 10.59 4.34 -9.92
N SER A 208 10.16 3.78 -8.79
CA SER A 208 9.91 4.55 -7.57
C SER A 208 11.19 5.25 -7.08
N ILE A 209 12.33 4.55 -7.11
CA ILE A 209 13.64 5.12 -6.76
C ILE A 209 14.04 6.20 -7.75
N GLU A 210 13.93 5.97 -9.06
CA GLU A 210 14.23 6.98 -10.09
C GLU A 210 13.39 8.26 -9.89
N LEU A 211 12.11 8.10 -9.56
CA LEU A 211 11.20 9.22 -9.32
C LEU A 211 11.64 10.04 -8.09
N MET A 212 11.95 9.37 -6.98
CA MET A 212 12.43 10.02 -5.77
C MET A 212 13.78 10.72 -5.98
N GLU A 213 14.70 10.11 -6.73
CA GLU A 213 15.98 10.72 -7.09
C GLU A 213 15.78 11.96 -7.98
N THR A 214 14.85 11.89 -8.94
CA THR A 214 14.47 13.04 -9.78
C THR A 214 13.89 14.19 -8.95
N ALA A 215 13.03 13.86 -7.98
CA ALA A 215 12.45 14.83 -7.05
C ALA A 215 13.45 15.31 -5.98
N ARG A 216 14.63 14.68 -5.87
CA ARG A 216 15.59 14.86 -4.76
C ARG A 216 14.94 14.66 -3.39
N PHE A 217 14.00 13.72 -3.32
CA PHE A 217 13.21 13.50 -2.13
C PHE A 217 14.08 12.98 -0.96
N PRO A 218 13.94 13.53 0.25
CA PRO A 218 14.76 13.18 1.40
C PRO A 218 14.62 11.71 1.80
N GLU A 219 15.74 10.98 1.87
CA GLU A 219 15.76 9.57 2.24
C GLU A 219 15.21 9.34 3.66
N GLU A 220 15.33 10.31 4.57
CA GLU A 220 14.75 10.26 5.92
C GLU A 220 13.22 10.16 5.92
N LEU A 221 12.54 10.58 4.86
CA LEU A 221 11.08 10.45 4.72
C LEU A 221 10.65 9.15 4.02
N VAL A 222 11.58 8.31 3.55
CA VAL A 222 11.25 7.04 2.88
C VAL A 222 11.30 5.88 3.88
N LEU A 223 10.12 5.33 4.20
CA LEU A 223 9.99 4.32 5.26
C LEU A 223 10.73 3.02 4.94
N ASN A 224 10.78 2.60 3.67
CA ASN A 224 11.42 1.35 3.27
C ASN A 224 12.92 1.30 3.55
N LEU A 225 13.59 2.43 3.78
CA LEU A 225 15.05 2.48 3.93
C LEU A 225 15.54 2.10 5.33
N ARG A 226 14.63 1.90 6.30
CA ARG A 226 14.99 1.55 7.69
C ARG A 226 13.90 0.71 8.37
N MET A 227 14.30 -0.16 9.30
CA MET A 227 13.36 -1.07 9.97
C MET A 227 12.41 -0.33 10.92
N GLU A 228 12.81 0.81 11.46
CA GLU A 228 11.95 1.70 12.25
C GLU A 228 10.79 2.27 11.41
N GLY A 229 10.97 2.37 10.08
CA GLY A 229 9.90 2.77 9.17
C GLY A 229 8.81 1.71 9.06
N LEU A 230 9.18 0.43 9.15
CA LEU A 230 8.21 -0.67 9.20
C LEU A 230 7.32 -0.58 10.44
N GLU A 231 7.88 -0.25 11.60
CA GLU A 231 7.12 -0.17 12.86
C GLU A 231 6.03 0.92 12.83
N GLN A 232 6.22 1.97 12.02
CA GLN A 232 5.22 3.04 11.85
C GLN A 232 3.97 2.58 11.10
N VAL A 233 4.13 1.59 10.21
CA VAL A 233 3.04 1.09 9.35
C VAL A 233 2.49 -0.25 9.81
N LEU A 234 2.77 -0.66 11.05
CA LEU A 234 2.17 -1.83 11.68
C LEU A 234 1.22 -1.43 12.81
N ASN A 235 0.16 -2.22 12.98
CA ASN A 235 -0.74 -2.14 14.11
C ASN A 235 0.04 -2.46 15.40
N GLN A 236 -0.01 -1.55 16.37
CA GLN A 236 0.48 -1.79 17.71
C GLN A 236 -0.51 -2.74 18.41
N LYS A 237 -0.01 -3.87 18.90
CA LYS A 237 -0.80 -4.90 19.62
C LYS A 237 -0.55 -4.82 21.11
#